data_AF-A0A1G9PXQ0-F1
#
_entry.id   AF-A0A1G9PXQ0-F1
#
_cell.length_a   1.000
_cell.length_b   1.000
_cell.length_c   1.000
_cell.angle_alpha   90.00
_cell.angle_beta   90.00
_cell.angle_gamma   90.00
#
_symmetry.space_group_name_H-M   'P 1'
#
loop_
_entity.id
_entity.type
_entity.pdbx_description
1 polymer ?
#
loop_
_entity_poly.entity_id
_entity_poly.type
_entity_poly.pdbx_seq_one_letter_code
_entity_poly.pdbx_strand_id
1 'polypeptide(L)'
;MDPQVRKLKKLIETHLHQSKNQILMIYGRPKKNSDSEIWFFRKFRFSFFNDEIAFIFEEDKVVDICLTQYFLWQEVKNIYYLEGQDPEYKVVPML
;
A
#
# COMPACT_ATOMS: atom_id res chain seq x y z
N MET A 1 5.22 14.16 -10.94
CA MET A 1 5.05 13.14 -9.89
C MET A 1 4.09 12.08 -10.43
N ASP A 2 4.56 10.84 -10.52
CA ASP A 2 3.81 9.69 -11.05
C ASP A 2 2.44 9.55 -10.34
N PRO A 3 1.34 9.21 -11.04
CA PRO A 3 0.01 9.10 -10.44
C PRO A 3 -0.07 8.11 -9.27
N GLN A 4 0.71 7.03 -9.32
CA GLN A 4 0.76 6.04 -8.25
C GLN A 4 1.60 6.52 -7.07
N VAL A 5 2.67 7.29 -7.33
CA VAL A 5 3.41 7.98 -6.26
C VAL A 5 2.52 9.00 -5.54
N ARG A 6 1.65 9.74 -6.27
CA ARG A 6 0.63 10.62 -5.66
C ARG A 6 -0.37 9.85 -4.82
N LYS A 7 -0.77 8.67 -5.29
CA LYS A 7 -1.68 7.79 -4.55
C LYS A 7 -1.05 7.30 -3.25
N LEU A 8 0.22 6.85 -3.29
CA LEU A 8 0.93 6.43 -2.10
C LEU A 8 1.11 7.58 -1.12
N LYS A 9 1.52 8.77 -1.59
CA LYS A 9 1.60 9.98 -0.74
C LYS A 9 0.30 10.24 0.02
N LYS A 10 -0.84 10.20 -0.67
CA LYS A 10 -2.14 10.37 -0.01
C LYS A 10 -2.43 9.29 1.04
N LEU A 11 -2.05 8.04 0.77
CA LEU A 11 -2.21 6.95 1.74
C LEU A 11 -1.37 7.20 2.99
N ILE A 12 -0.10 7.58 2.82
CA ILE A 12 0.81 7.93 3.93
C ILE A 12 0.22 9.08 4.75
N GLU A 13 -0.12 10.20 4.11
CA GLU A 13 -0.69 11.37 4.79
C GLU A 13 -2.00 11.08 5.53
N THR A 14 -2.78 10.09 5.07
CA THR A 14 -4.09 9.78 5.67
C THR A 14 -4.01 8.71 6.75
N HIS A 15 -3.13 7.71 6.59
CA HIS A 15 -3.20 6.45 7.34
C HIS A 15 -1.95 6.14 8.17
N LEU A 16 -0.87 6.89 8.03
CA LEU A 16 0.31 6.69 8.88
C LEU A 16 -0.08 6.87 10.36
N HIS A 17 0.45 6.01 11.22
CA HIS A 17 0.17 5.93 12.66
C HIS A 17 -1.27 5.55 13.07
N GLN A 18 -2.15 5.26 12.11
CA GLN A 18 -3.48 4.75 12.44
C GLN A 18 -3.39 3.36 13.06
N SER A 19 -4.33 3.03 13.95
CA SER A 19 -4.39 1.70 14.54
C SER A 19 -4.96 0.67 13.57
N LYS A 20 -4.67 -0.62 13.80
CA LYS A 20 -5.30 -1.72 13.06
C LYS A 20 -6.81 -1.64 13.07
N ASN A 21 -7.41 -1.27 14.20
CA ASN A 21 -8.86 -1.09 14.30
C ASN A 21 -9.38 0.02 13.38
N GLN A 22 -8.66 1.14 13.27
CA GLN A 22 -9.02 2.21 12.33
C GLN A 22 -8.93 1.74 10.88
N ILE A 23 -7.88 1.01 10.53
CA ILE A 23 -7.73 0.42 9.18
C ILE A 23 -8.87 -0.57 8.88
N LEU A 24 -9.24 -1.44 9.82
CA LEU A 24 -10.38 -2.36 9.68
C LEU A 24 -11.70 -1.62 9.44
N MET A 25 -11.94 -0.53 10.16
CA MET A 25 -13.17 0.27 10.00
C MET A 25 -13.27 0.91 8.61
N ILE A 26 -12.13 1.33 8.04
CA ILE A 26 -12.09 2.04 6.74
C ILE A 26 -12.10 1.06 5.55
N TYR A 27 -11.31 -0.02 5.64
CA TYR A 27 -11.06 -0.92 4.51
C TYR A 27 -11.77 -2.28 4.63
N GLY A 28 -12.37 -2.60 5.78
CA GLY A 28 -12.99 -3.89 6.04
C GLY A 28 -11.96 -4.97 6.33
N ARG A 29 -12.24 -6.21 5.92
CA ARG A 29 -11.36 -7.36 6.18
C ARG A 29 -10.17 -7.39 5.22
N PRO A 30 -8.94 -7.61 5.72
CA PRO A 30 -7.78 -7.80 4.86
C PRO A 30 -7.86 -9.13 4.10
N LYS A 31 -6.98 -9.32 3.10
CA LYS A 31 -6.90 -10.57 2.34
C LYS A 31 -6.43 -11.73 3.23
N LYS A 32 -6.70 -12.96 2.79
CA LYS A 32 -6.35 -14.19 3.53
C LYS A 32 -4.85 -14.40 3.73
N ASN A 33 -4.01 -13.79 2.90
CA ASN A 33 -2.55 -13.86 2.99
C ASN A 33 -1.95 -12.75 3.89
N SER A 34 -2.78 -12.01 4.60
CA SER A 34 -2.35 -11.05 5.62
C SER A 34 -2.04 -11.74 6.95
N ASP A 35 -1.14 -11.16 7.72
CA ASP A 35 -0.70 -11.68 9.02
C ASP A 35 -0.79 -10.60 10.13
N SER A 36 -0.05 -10.78 11.23
CA SER A 36 -0.02 -9.84 12.35
C SER A 36 0.78 -8.57 12.06
N GLU A 37 1.65 -8.54 11.06
CA GLU A 37 2.57 -7.44 10.76
C GLU A 37 2.21 -6.74 9.46
N ILE A 38 1.60 -7.43 8.50
CA ILE A 38 1.25 -6.85 7.20
C ILE A 38 -0.15 -7.23 6.74
N TRP A 39 -0.94 -6.21 6.37
CA TRP A 39 -2.28 -6.40 5.80
C TRP A 39 -2.37 -5.92 4.37
N PHE A 40 -2.96 -6.76 3.52
CA PHE A 40 -3.13 -6.52 2.10
C PHE A 40 -4.58 -6.21 1.78
N PHE A 41 -4.80 -5.11 1.04
CA PHE A 41 -6.10 -4.69 0.56
C PHE A 41 -6.04 -4.45 -0.95
N ARG A 42 -6.80 -5.26 -1.69
CA ARG A 42 -6.91 -5.09 -3.14
C ARG A 42 -8.15 -4.30 -3.48
N LYS A 43 -7.99 -3.19 -4.21
CA LYS A 43 -9.13 -2.53 -4.86
C LYS A 43 -9.33 -3.17 -6.22
N PHE A 44 -10.31 -4.07 -6.31
CA PHE A 44 -10.78 -4.57 -7.59
C PHE A 44 -11.35 -3.41 -8.40
N ARG A 45 -10.78 -3.16 -9.57
CA ARG A 45 -11.38 -2.29 -10.59
C ARG A 45 -11.80 -3.17 -11.76
N PHE A 46 -12.82 -2.77 -12.52
CA PHE A 46 -13.18 -3.39 -13.81
C PHE A 46 -12.10 -3.22 -14.90
N SER A 47 -10.88 -2.86 -14.52
CA SER A 47 -9.75 -2.60 -15.40
C SER A 47 -8.72 -3.71 -15.30
N PHE A 48 -7.93 -3.89 -16.37
CA PHE A 48 -6.78 -4.79 -16.38
C PHE A 48 -5.69 -4.38 -15.38
N PHE A 49 -5.70 -3.12 -14.92
CA PHE A 49 -4.84 -2.62 -13.86
C PHE A 49 -5.51 -2.72 -12.50
N ASN A 50 -4.85 -3.38 -11.56
CA ASN A 50 -5.30 -3.50 -10.18
C ASN A 50 -4.20 -3.06 -9.23
N ASP A 51 -4.57 -2.36 -8.18
CA ASP A 51 -3.63 -1.91 -7.17
C ASP A 51 -3.91 -2.64 -5.85
N GLU A 52 -2.84 -3.02 -5.16
CA GLU A 52 -2.87 -3.58 -3.82
C GLU A 52 -2.12 -2.66 -2.86
N ILE A 53 -2.78 -2.36 -1.75
CA ILE A 53 -2.20 -1.57 -0.66
C ILE A 53 -1.75 -2.56 0.41
N ALA A 54 -0.51 -2.45 0.83
CA ALA A 54 0.00 -3.16 1.99
C ALA A 54 0.20 -2.17 3.13
N PHE A 55 -0.47 -2.37 4.25
CA PHE A 55 -0.22 -1.64 5.49
C PHE A 55 0.69 -2.50 6.37
N ILE A 56 1.81 -1.93 6.79
CA ILE A 56 2.78 -2.56 7.68
C ILE A 56 2.56 -1.99 9.08
N PHE A 57 2.51 -2.88 10.07
CA PHE A 57 2.18 -2.55 11.44
C PHE A 57 3.31 -2.90 12.41
N GLU A 58 3.50 -2.01 13.38
CA GLU A 58 4.29 -2.25 14.59
C GLU A 58 3.47 -1.77 15.78
N GLU A 59 3.41 -2.55 16.87
CA GLU A 59 2.65 -2.20 18.08
C GLU A 59 1.21 -1.72 17.80
N ASP A 60 0.49 -2.40 16.91
CA ASP A 60 -0.89 -2.09 16.48
C ASP A 60 -1.06 -0.81 15.64
N LYS A 61 0.02 -0.14 15.25
CA LYS A 61 -0.02 1.11 14.45
C LYS A 61 0.61 0.93 13.08
N VAL A 62 0.09 1.63 12.09
CA VAL A 62 0.69 1.70 10.74
C VAL A 62 2.03 2.43 10.84
N VAL A 63 3.11 1.73 10.52
CA VAL A 63 4.47 2.30 10.43
C VAL A 63 4.90 2.56 9.00
N ASP A 64 4.37 1.80 8.04
CA ASP A 64 4.68 1.99 6.63
C ASP A 64 3.52 1.51 5.73
N ILE A 65 3.50 2.00 4.51
CA ILE A 65 2.50 1.67 3.50
C ILE A 65 3.22 1.43 2.17
N CYS A 66 2.98 0.28 1.57
CA CYS A 66 3.46 -0.05 0.23
C CYS A 66 2.30 -0.12 -0.76
N LEU A 67 2.60 0.20 -2.03
CA LEU A 67 1.64 0.13 -3.12
C LEU A 67 2.20 -0.73 -4.26
N THR A 68 1.53 -1.84 -4.55
CA THR A 68 1.85 -2.74 -5.66
C THR A 68 0.83 -2.59 -6.77
N GLN A 69 1.31 -2.42 -8.00
CA GLN A 69 0.47 -2.38 -9.19
C GLN A 69 0.60 -3.68 -9.99
N TYR A 70 -0.55 -4.24 -10.35
CA TYR A 70 -0.69 -5.43 -11.17
C TYR A 70 -1.30 -5.08 -12.53
N PHE A 71 -0.85 -5.77 -13.58
CA PHE A 71 -1.47 -5.80 -14.91
C PHE A 71 -1.69 -7.26 -15.32
N LEU A 72 -2.92 -7.62 -15.73
CA LEU A 72 -3.26 -9.02 -16.06
C LEU A 72 -2.80 -10.02 -14.98
N TRP A 73 -2.95 -9.66 -13.71
CA TRP A 73 -2.54 -10.44 -12.53
C TRP A 73 -1.03 -10.58 -12.30
N GLN A 74 -0.19 -10.00 -13.16
CA GLN A 74 1.26 -9.94 -12.96
C GLN A 74 1.66 -8.65 -12.25
N GLU A 75 2.59 -8.74 -11.31
CA GLU A 75 3.19 -7.57 -10.65
C GLU A 75 4.04 -6.79 -11.65
N VAL A 76 3.72 -5.51 -11.85
CA VAL A 76 4.44 -4.66 -12.79
C VAL A 76 5.40 -3.73 -12.06
N LYS A 77 4.97 -3.15 -10.94
CA LYS A 77 5.80 -2.25 -10.15
C LYS A 77 5.36 -2.19 -8.69
N ASN A 78 6.36 -1.99 -7.83
CA ASN A 78 6.18 -1.66 -6.43
C ASN A 78 6.60 -0.22 -6.16
N ILE A 79 5.92 0.40 -5.21
CA ILE A 79 6.14 1.79 -4.83
C ILE A 79 6.29 1.83 -3.33
N TYR A 80 7.41 2.36 -2.89
CA TYR A 80 7.84 2.45 -1.51
C TYR A 80 7.96 3.91 -1.11
N TYR A 81 7.63 4.18 0.15
CA TYR A 81 7.94 5.43 0.81
C TYR A 81 9.21 5.23 1.66
N LEU A 82 10.18 6.12 1.51
CA LEU A 82 11.46 6.07 2.20
C LEU A 82 11.63 7.37 2.97
N GLU A 83 11.16 7.39 4.22
CA GLU A 83 11.21 8.57 5.07
C GLU A 83 12.65 9.10 5.20
N GLY A 84 12.85 10.38 4.92
CA GLY A 84 14.15 11.04 5.02
C GLY A 84 15.14 10.77 3.88
N GLN A 85 14.76 10.08 2.80
CA GLN A 85 15.60 9.91 1.61
C GLN A 85 15.22 10.87 0.48
N ASP A 86 16.18 11.21 -0.40
CA ASP A 86 15.93 11.89 -1.67
C ASP A 86 16.33 10.95 -2.84
N PRO A 87 15.37 10.42 -3.63
CA PRO A 87 13.93 10.70 -3.59
C PRO A 87 13.17 9.94 -2.49
N GLU A 88 12.21 10.62 -1.84
CA GLU A 88 11.36 10.05 -0.77
C GLU A 88 10.47 8.89 -1.23
N TYR A 89 10.28 8.74 -2.54
CA TYR A 89 9.45 7.72 -3.13
C TYR A 89 10.23 6.95 -4.17
N LYS A 90 10.26 5.63 -4.01
CA LYS A 90 10.98 4.74 -4.92
C LYS A 90 10.00 3.87 -5.68
N VAL A 91 10.03 3.99 -7.01
CA VAL A 91 9.30 3.10 -7.91
C VAL A 91 10.25 2.01 -8.39
N VAL A 92 9.93 0.75 -8.12
CA VAL A 92 10.71 -0.42 -8.50
C VAL A 92 9.92 -1.21 -9.53
N PRO A 93 10.34 -1.25 -10.81
CA PRO A 93 9.74 -2.13 -11.80
C PRO A 93 10.08 -3.59 -11.49
N MET A 94 9.11 -4.48 -11.71
CA MET A 94 9.27 -5.94 -11.53
C MET A 94 9.27 -6.70 -12.87
N LEU A 95 8.92 -6.01 -13.97
CA LEU A 95 8.98 -6.47 -15.36
C LEU A 95 9.79 -5.49 -16.20
#